data_AF-C9JB51-F1
#
_entry.id   AF-C9JB51-F1
#
_cell.length_a   1.000
_cell.length_b   1.000
_cell.length_c   1.000
_cell.angle_alpha   90.00
_cell.angle_beta   90.00
_cell.angle_gamma   90.00
#
_symmetry.space_group_name_H-M   'P 1'
#
loop_
_entity.id
_entity.type
_entity.pdbx_description
1 polymer ?
#
loop_
_entity_poly.entity_id
_entity_poly.type
_entity_poly.pdbx_seq_one_letter_code
_entity_poly.pdbx_strand_id
1 'polypeptide(L)'
;MTTQLGPALVLGVALCLGCGQPLPQVPERPFSVLWNVPSAHCEARFGVHLPLNALGIIANRGQHFHGQNMTIFYKNQLGLYPYFGPRGTAHNGGIPQALPLDRHLALAAYQIHHSLRPGFAGPAVLDWEEWCPLWAGNWGRRRAYQAASWAWAQQVFPD
;
A
#
# COMPACT_ATOMS: atom_id res chain seq x y z
N MET A 1 -1.60 -75.04 22.35
CA MET A 1 -2.90 -74.34 22.19
C MET A 1 -2.92 -73.21 23.23
N THR A 2 -2.13 -72.16 23.03
CA THR A 2 -2.53 -70.85 22.45
C THR A 2 -3.60 -70.12 23.27
N THR A 3 -3.17 -69.45 24.33
CA THR A 3 -3.93 -68.39 25.01
C THR A 3 -3.77 -67.08 24.23
N GLN A 4 -4.83 -66.63 23.57
CA GLN A 4 -4.91 -65.31 22.94
C GLN A 4 -4.97 -64.22 24.01
N LEU A 5 -4.02 -63.28 23.97
CA LEU A 5 -4.13 -61.98 24.63
C LEU A 5 -4.91 -61.03 23.71
N GLY A 6 -6.06 -60.54 24.19
CA GLY A 6 -6.88 -59.57 23.47
C GLY A 6 -6.20 -58.20 23.36
N PRO A 7 -6.59 -57.37 22.38
CA PRO A 7 -5.98 -56.07 22.16
C PRO A 7 -6.42 -55.10 23.26
N ALA A 8 -5.46 -54.58 24.03
CA ALA A 8 -5.68 -53.46 24.92
C ALA A 8 -5.92 -52.19 24.09
N LEU A 9 -7.10 -51.59 24.22
CA LEU A 9 -7.44 -50.34 23.58
C LEU A 9 -6.75 -49.21 24.36
N VAL A 10 -5.60 -48.73 23.85
CA VAL A 10 -4.90 -47.58 24.44
C VAL A 10 -5.59 -46.31 23.95
N LEU A 11 -6.39 -45.69 24.82
CA LEU A 11 -6.98 -44.37 24.56
C LEU A 11 -5.87 -43.31 24.73
N GLY A 12 -5.19 -42.97 23.63
CA GLY A 12 -4.21 -41.89 23.61
C GLY A 12 -4.90 -40.54 23.73
N VAL A 13 -4.78 -39.89 24.89
CA VAL A 13 -5.14 -38.47 25.04
C VAL A 13 -4.05 -37.66 24.36
N ALA A 14 -4.32 -37.19 23.13
CA ALA A 14 -3.49 -36.17 22.50
C ALA A 14 -3.77 -34.85 23.21
N LEU A 15 -2.88 -34.44 24.13
CA LEU A 15 -2.81 -33.04 24.53
C LEU A 15 -2.37 -32.24 23.32
N CYS A 16 -3.34 -31.65 22.62
CA CYS A 16 -3.08 -30.50 21.77
C CYS A 16 -2.63 -29.35 22.69
N LEU A 17 -1.33 -29.29 22.97
CA LEU A 17 -0.68 -28.05 23.35
C LEU A 17 -0.92 -27.11 22.17
N GLY A 18 -1.99 -26.32 22.25
CA GLY A 18 -2.23 -25.25 21.30
C GLY A 18 -0.93 -24.46 21.20
N CYS A 19 -0.38 -24.35 19.99
CA CYS A 19 0.71 -23.44 19.72
C CYS A 19 0.20 -22.04 20.06
N GLY A 20 0.38 -21.61 21.30
CA GLY A 20 0.10 -20.25 21.73
C GLY A 20 0.89 -19.37 20.77
N GLN A 21 0.19 -18.56 19.99
CA GLN A 21 0.87 -17.59 19.15
C GLN A 21 1.75 -16.74 20.09
N PRO A 22 3.05 -16.59 19.79
CA PRO A 22 3.90 -15.71 20.57
C PRO A 22 3.20 -14.37 20.73
N LEU A 23 3.14 -13.87 21.97
CA LEU A 23 2.67 -12.51 22.24
C LEU A 23 3.38 -11.57 21.26
N PRO A 24 2.69 -10.56 20.69
CA PRO A 24 3.30 -9.62 19.77
C PRO A 24 4.58 -9.10 20.43
N GLN A 25 5.74 -9.46 19.87
CA GLN A 25 7.00 -9.02 20.43
C GLN A 25 6.96 -7.51 20.41
N VAL A 26 7.15 -6.89 21.58
CA VAL A 26 7.33 -5.44 21.67
C VAL A 26 8.46 -5.12 20.69
N PRO A 27 8.23 -4.26 19.68
CA PRO A 27 9.25 -3.94 18.71
C PRO A 27 10.51 -3.51 19.45
N GLU A 28 11.68 -4.05 19.06
CA GLU A 28 12.97 -3.70 19.68
C GLU A 28 13.22 -2.18 19.72
N ARG A 29 12.52 -1.43 18.85
CA ARG A 29 12.45 0.02 18.86
C ARG A 29 11.00 0.51 18.87
N PRO A 30 10.53 1.18 19.94
CA PRO A 30 9.17 1.73 19.98
C PRO A 30 8.95 2.87 18.99
N PHE A 31 10.03 3.50 18.50
CA PHE A 31 10.01 4.55 17.50
C PHE A 31 11.04 4.24 16.41
N SER A 32 10.62 4.38 15.15
CA SER A 32 11.45 4.14 13.97
C SER A 32 11.39 5.32 13.01
N VAL A 33 12.53 5.69 12.45
CA VAL A 33 12.65 6.75 11.44
C VAL A 33 12.96 6.11 10.09
N LEU A 34 12.15 6.41 9.08
CA LEU A 34 12.33 5.92 7.71
C LEU A 34 12.75 7.05 6.78
N TRP A 35 13.64 6.74 5.85
CA TRP A 35 14.15 7.66 4.85
C TRP A 35 13.37 7.56 3.53
N ASN A 36 12.49 8.53 3.27
CA ASN A 36 11.74 8.65 2.01
C ASN A 36 12.20 9.86 1.18
N VAL A 37 13.52 9.97 0.95
CA VAL A 37 14.12 11.03 0.13
C VAL A 37 14.86 10.37 -1.04
N PRO A 38 14.74 10.87 -2.29
CA PRO A 38 15.38 10.28 -3.48
C PRO A 38 16.89 10.59 -3.54
N SER A 39 17.62 10.24 -2.48
CA SER A 39 19.02 10.62 -2.27
C SER A 39 20.04 9.70 -2.97
N ALA A 40 19.62 8.63 -3.63
CA ALA A 40 20.53 7.79 -4.44
C ALA A 40 21.32 8.62 -5.48
N HIS A 41 20.72 9.71 -5.97
CA HIS A 41 21.37 10.63 -6.91
C HIS A 41 22.55 11.39 -6.30
N CYS A 42 22.58 11.57 -4.97
CA CYS A 42 23.66 12.28 -4.28
C CYS A 42 24.99 11.55 -4.46
N GLU A 43 24.97 10.23 -4.25
CA GLU A 43 26.15 9.39 -4.43
C GLU A 43 26.50 9.26 -5.91
N ALA A 44 25.51 8.94 -6.76
CA ALA A 44 25.73 8.71 -8.19
C ALA A 44 26.28 9.92 -8.95
N ARG A 45 25.86 11.15 -8.58
CA ARG A 45 26.26 12.37 -9.29
C ARG A 45 27.38 13.14 -8.61
N PHE A 46 27.46 13.11 -7.28
CA PHE A 46 28.35 13.97 -6.52
C PHE A 46 29.33 13.21 -5.62
N GLY A 47 29.25 11.87 -5.57
CA GLY A 47 30.08 11.06 -4.67
C GLY A 47 29.76 11.28 -3.18
N VAL A 48 28.60 11.87 -2.87
CA VAL A 48 28.20 12.18 -1.49
C VAL A 48 27.41 11.00 -0.94
N HIS A 49 28.01 10.28 0.00
CA HIS A 49 27.37 9.19 0.74
C HIS A 49 26.73 9.71 2.03
N LEU A 50 25.43 9.40 2.25
CA LEU A 50 24.73 9.82 3.47
C LEU A 50 24.81 8.70 4.52
N PRO A 51 25.33 8.96 5.74
CA PRO A 51 25.55 7.93 6.75
C PRO A 51 24.26 7.55 7.53
N LEU A 52 23.17 7.23 6.83
CA LEU A 52 21.83 7.02 7.41
C LEU A 52 21.80 5.89 8.46
N ASN A 53 22.54 4.80 8.21
CA ASN A 53 22.62 3.67 9.14
C ASN A 53 23.28 4.06 10.46
N ALA A 54 24.34 4.90 10.43
CA ALA A 54 25.01 5.38 11.63
C ALA A 54 24.10 6.30 12.48
N LEU A 55 23.11 6.92 11.84
CA LEU A 55 22.09 7.75 12.49
C LEU A 55 20.86 6.93 12.96
N GLY A 56 20.87 5.61 12.78
CA GLY A 56 19.74 4.75 13.12
C GLY A 56 18.51 4.93 12.22
N ILE A 57 18.67 5.57 11.05
CA ILE A 57 17.60 5.81 10.08
C ILE A 57 17.51 4.61 9.14
N ILE A 58 16.30 4.05 9.01
CA ILE A 58 16.01 2.94 8.11
C ILE A 58 15.88 3.48 6.69
N ALA A 59 16.72 3.00 5.77
CA ALA A 59 16.71 3.41 4.36
C ALA A 59 16.69 2.21 3.42
N ASN A 60 16.13 2.38 2.23
CA ASN A 60 16.22 1.38 1.17
C ASN A 60 17.69 1.10 0.80
N ARG A 61 17.96 -0.10 0.26
CA ARG A 61 19.31 -0.47 -0.19
C ARG A 61 19.77 0.54 -1.25
N GLY A 62 21.02 0.99 -1.17
CA GLY A 62 21.55 2.01 -2.09
C GLY A 62 20.80 3.34 -2.05
N GLN A 63 20.01 3.59 -1.00
CA GLN A 63 19.16 4.77 -0.85
C GLN A 63 18.18 4.98 -2.03
N HIS A 64 17.80 3.89 -2.70
CA HIS A 64 16.79 3.92 -3.76
C HIS A 64 15.45 4.44 -3.22
N PHE A 65 14.73 5.20 -4.04
CA PHE A 65 13.47 5.81 -3.61
C PHE A 65 12.36 4.78 -3.36
N HIS A 66 12.34 3.70 -4.15
CA HIS A 66 11.48 2.53 -3.95
C HIS A 66 12.35 1.34 -3.57
N GLY A 67 11.98 0.58 -2.54
CA GLY A 67 12.81 -0.52 -2.07
C GLY A 67 12.19 -1.30 -0.93
N GLN A 68 13.02 -2.10 -0.26
CA GLN A 68 12.57 -3.11 0.72
C GLN A 68 12.04 -2.53 2.03
N ASN A 69 12.38 -1.29 2.36
CA ASN A 69 12.05 -0.66 3.64
C ASN A 69 10.92 0.37 3.51
N MET A 70 10.80 1.03 2.37
CA MET A 70 9.77 2.04 2.12
C MET A 70 9.51 2.15 0.62
N THR A 71 8.24 2.29 0.24
CA THR A 71 7.83 2.61 -1.13
C THR A 71 6.65 3.57 -1.08
N ILE A 72 6.67 4.61 -1.92
CA ILE A 72 5.54 5.51 -2.13
C ILE A 72 5.00 5.36 -3.56
N PHE A 73 3.70 5.49 -3.74
CA PHE A 73 3.02 5.48 -5.03
C PHE A 73 2.29 6.82 -5.22
N TYR A 74 2.76 7.63 -6.14
CA TYR A 74 2.06 8.85 -6.56
C TYR A 74 0.81 8.52 -7.37
N LYS A 75 -0.06 9.52 -7.56
CA LYS A 75 -1.33 9.44 -8.29
C LYS A 75 -1.33 8.70 -9.64
N ASN A 76 -0.21 8.67 -10.35
CA ASN A 76 -0.08 8.03 -11.67
C ASN A 76 0.70 6.70 -11.64
N GLN A 77 0.99 6.17 -10.45
CA GLN A 77 1.79 4.96 -10.26
C GLN A 77 0.98 3.75 -9.78
N LEU A 78 -0.27 3.96 -9.35
CA LEU A 78 -1.13 2.88 -8.88
C LEU A 78 -2.57 3.01 -9.35
N GLY A 79 -3.06 1.94 -9.97
CA GLY A 79 -4.39 1.82 -10.54
C GLY A 79 -4.68 2.88 -11.59
N LEU A 80 -5.98 3.06 -11.84
CA LEU A 80 -6.53 4.10 -12.70
C LEU A 80 -7.09 5.22 -11.82
N TYR A 81 -6.25 5.85 -10.99
CA TYR A 81 -6.73 6.91 -10.10
C TYR A 81 -7.26 8.10 -10.92
N PRO A 82 -8.51 8.55 -10.71
CA PRO A 82 -9.11 9.64 -11.47
C PRO A 82 -8.70 10.99 -10.91
N TYR A 83 -8.31 11.92 -11.79
CA TYR A 83 -7.94 13.29 -11.39
C TYR A 83 -8.02 14.28 -12.54
N PHE A 84 -7.96 15.58 -12.23
CA PHE A 84 -7.83 16.65 -13.21
C PHE A 84 -6.39 17.16 -13.29
N GLY A 85 -5.84 17.21 -14.50
CA GLY A 85 -4.51 17.79 -14.75
C GLY A 85 -4.49 19.32 -14.62
N PRO A 86 -3.32 19.98 -14.75
CA PRO A 86 -3.16 21.43 -14.55
C PRO A 86 -4.11 22.31 -15.39
N ARG A 87 -4.58 21.82 -16.53
CA ARG A 87 -5.52 22.52 -17.44
C ARG A 87 -6.95 21.96 -17.39
N GLY A 88 -7.31 21.23 -16.34
CA GLY A 88 -8.62 20.61 -16.21
C GLY A 88 -8.80 19.34 -17.05
N THR A 89 -7.74 18.83 -17.68
CA THR A 89 -7.79 17.57 -18.43
C THR A 89 -8.17 16.43 -17.51
N ALA A 90 -9.28 15.75 -17.81
CA ALA A 90 -9.74 14.60 -17.03
C ALA A 90 -8.88 13.36 -17.34
N HIS A 91 -8.27 12.80 -16.31
CA HIS A 91 -7.58 11.51 -16.36
C HIS A 91 -8.47 10.45 -15.72
N ASN A 92 -8.62 9.30 -16.37
CA ASN A 92 -9.46 8.18 -15.91
C ASN A 92 -10.91 8.62 -15.56
N GLY A 93 -11.48 9.53 -16.35
CA GLY A 93 -12.82 10.07 -16.09
C GLY A 93 -12.87 11.25 -15.12
N GLY A 94 -11.75 11.61 -14.48
CA GLY A 94 -11.61 12.80 -13.64
C GLY A 94 -12.21 12.67 -12.24
N ILE A 95 -13.31 11.94 -12.09
CA ILE A 95 -14.04 11.70 -10.83
C ILE A 95 -14.18 10.20 -10.54
N PRO A 96 -14.24 9.78 -9.27
CA PRO A 96 -14.26 8.35 -8.88
C PRO A 96 -15.44 7.55 -9.45
N GLN A 97 -16.63 8.15 -9.55
CA GLN A 97 -17.83 7.49 -10.06
C GLN A 97 -17.88 7.31 -11.59
N ALA A 98 -16.98 7.96 -12.33
CA ALA A 98 -16.95 7.88 -13.80
C ALA A 98 -16.07 6.73 -14.34
N LEU A 99 -15.49 5.92 -13.45
CA LEU A 99 -14.59 4.83 -13.80
C LEU A 99 -15.10 3.49 -13.22
N PRO A 100 -15.06 2.39 -14.00
CA PRO A 100 -15.27 1.05 -13.47
C PRO A 100 -14.18 0.67 -12.43
N LEU A 101 -14.61 0.37 -11.21
CA LEU A 101 -13.71 0.04 -10.09
C LEU A 101 -12.93 -1.26 -10.33
N ASP A 102 -13.53 -2.24 -11.00
CA ASP A 102 -12.90 -3.51 -11.36
C ASP A 102 -11.64 -3.30 -12.21
N ARG A 103 -11.68 -2.38 -13.18
CA ARG A 103 -10.52 -2.02 -14.01
C ARG A 103 -9.42 -1.35 -13.20
N HIS A 104 -9.78 -0.46 -12.29
CA HIS A 104 -8.84 0.17 -11.37
C HIS A 104 -8.12 -0.87 -10.51
N LEU A 105 -8.89 -1.77 -9.87
CA LEU A 105 -8.37 -2.79 -8.98
C LEU A 105 -7.51 -3.83 -9.71
N ALA A 106 -7.90 -4.24 -10.92
CA ALA A 106 -7.11 -5.17 -11.73
C ALA A 106 -5.72 -4.59 -12.05
N LEU A 107 -5.66 -3.32 -12.48
CA LEU A 107 -4.38 -2.66 -12.75
C LEU A 107 -3.57 -2.44 -11.46
N ALA A 108 -4.21 -2.01 -10.37
CA ALA A 108 -3.55 -1.80 -9.09
C ALA A 108 -2.94 -3.10 -8.55
N ALA A 109 -3.67 -4.22 -8.61
CA ALA A 109 -3.18 -5.53 -8.19
C ALA A 109 -1.96 -5.96 -9.02
N TYR A 110 -2.02 -5.81 -10.34
CA TYR A 110 -0.88 -6.05 -11.22
C TYR A 110 0.32 -5.16 -10.83
N GLN A 111 0.14 -3.85 -10.65
CA GLN A 111 1.22 -2.93 -10.33
C GLN A 111 1.82 -3.20 -8.94
N ILE A 112 1.01 -3.55 -7.93
CA ILE A 112 1.50 -3.95 -6.62
C ILE A 112 2.41 -5.18 -6.74
N HIS A 113 1.95 -6.21 -7.46
CA HIS A 113 2.71 -7.45 -7.65
C HIS A 113 4.08 -7.21 -8.33
N HIS A 114 4.16 -6.23 -9.23
CA HIS A 114 5.39 -5.92 -9.96
C HIS A 114 6.28 -4.90 -9.26
N SER A 115 5.71 -4.03 -8.43
CA SER A 115 6.44 -2.95 -7.75
C SER A 115 6.98 -3.39 -6.40
N LEU A 116 6.27 -4.30 -5.71
CA LEU A 116 6.65 -4.80 -4.39
C LEU A 116 7.16 -6.23 -4.50
N ARG A 117 8.25 -6.52 -3.77
CA ARG A 117 8.81 -7.88 -3.72
C ARG A 117 7.87 -8.81 -2.94
N PRO A 118 7.83 -10.12 -3.25
CA PRO A 118 7.18 -11.09 -2.39
C PRO A 118 7.68 -10.97 -0.94
N GLY A 119 6.76 -10.90 0.02
CA GLY A 119 7.09 -10.73 1.44
C GLY A 119 7.50 -9.29 1.84
N PHE A 120 7.21 -8.28 1.02
CA PHE A 120 7.39 -6.88 1.42
C PHE A 120 6.62 -6.58 2.72
N ALA A 121 7.34 -6.08 3.73
CA ALA A 121 6.81 -5.79 5.06
C ALA A 121 7.04 -4.33 5.50
N GLY A 122 7.61 -3.50 4.62
CA GLY A 122 7.74 -2.07 4.86
C GLY A 122 6.43 -1.32 4.64
N PRO A 123 6.34 -0.04 5.02
CA PRO A 123 5.25 0.83 4.58
C PRO A 123 5.23 1.01 3.06
N ALA A 124 4.06 0.77 2.46
CA ALA A 124 3.69 1.17 1.11
C ALA A 124 2.68 2.33 1.21
N VAL A 125 3.10 3.54 0.82
CA VAL A 125 2.31 4.76 0.98
C VAL A 125 1.64 5.12 -0.34
N LEU A 126 0.34 5.40 -0.31
CA LEU A 126 -0.40 5.97 -1.44
C LEU A 126 -0.47 7.48 -1.26
N ASP A 127 0.03 8.21 -2.25
CA ASP A 127 0.03 9.67 -2.27
C ASP A 127 -0.97 10.17 -3.31
N TRP A 128 -2.24 10.16 -2.89
CA TRP A 128 -3.41 10.56 -3.67
C TRP A 128 -4.06 11.78 -3.03
N GLU A 129 -3.77 12.96 -3.57
CA GLU A 129 -4.16 14.24 -2.97
C GLU A 129 -5.14 15.06 -3.82
N GLU A 130 -5.60 14.50 -4.94
CA GLU A 130 -6.29 15.30 -5.96
C GLU A 130 -7.72 15.65 -5.53
N TRP A 131 -8.38 14.75 -4.80
CA TRP A 131 -9.72 14.95 -4.25
C TRP A 131 -9.87 14.34 -2.85
N CYS A 132 -10.82 14.85 -2.07
CA CYS A 132 -11.17 14.32 -0.77
C CYS A 132 -12.34 13.32 -0.90
N PRO A 133 -12.31 12.15 -0.26
CA PRO A 133 -13.44 11.23 -0.27
C PRO A 133 -14.69 11.83 0.39
N LEU A 134 -14.51 12.76 1.35
CA LEU A 134 -15.61 13.53 1.90
C LEU A 134 -15.95 14.69 0.98
N TRP A 135 -17.22 14.76 0.55
CA TRP A 135 -17.71 15.80 -0.35
C TRP A 135 -17.32 17.22 0.10
N ALA A 136 -17.56 17.53 1.38
CA ALA A 136 -17.24 18.84 1.98
C ALA A 136 -15.74 19.17 1.99
N GLY A 137 -14.87 18.17 1.90
CA GLY A 137 -13.42 18.33 1.83
C GLY A 137 -12.89 18.73 0.45
N ASN A 138 -13.77 18.94 -0.54
CA ASN A 138 -13.40 19.36 -1.90
C ASN A 138 -13.58 20.88 -2.10
N TRP A 139 -12.80 21.66 -1.36
CA TRP A 139 -12.80 23.13 -1.38
C TRP A 139 -11.66 23.70 -2.24
N GLY A 140 -11.67 25.02 -2.45
CA GLY A 140 -10.68 25.71 -3.29
C GLY A 140 -10.65 25.13 -4.72
N ARG A 141 -9.46 24.74 -5.19
CA ARG A 141 -9.27 24.14 -6.52
C ARG A 141 -10.01 22.80 -6.67
N ARG A 142 -10.28 22.08 -5.58
CA ARG A 142 -10.99 20.79 -5.61
C ARG A 142 -12.50 20.93 -5.82
N ARG A 143 -13.06 22.15 -5.83
CA ARG A 143 -14.47 22.37 -6.24
C ARG A 143 -14.76 21.88 -7.67
N ALA A 144 -13.73 21.77 -8.51
CA ALA A 144 -13.85 21.15 -9.83
C ALA A 144 -14.42 19.73 -9.78
N TYR A 145 -14.09 18.95 -8.74
CA TYR A 145 -14.63 17.60 -8.56
C TYR A 145 -16.11 17.61 -8.22
N GLN A 146 -16.57 18.59 -7.42
CA GLN A 146 -17.98 18.76 -7.11
C GLN A 146 -18.78 19.15 -8.36
N ALA A 147 -18.27 20.12 -9.13
CA ALA A 147 -18.91 20.57 -10.37
C ALA A 147 -18.97 19.44 -11.42
N ALA A 148 -17.86 18.71 -11.61
CA ALA A 148 -17.82 17.57 -12.53
C ALA A 148 -18.75 16.43 -12.09
N SER A 149 -18.84 16.16 -10.78
CA SER A 149 -19.75 15.15 -10.23
C SER A 149 -21.22 15.52 -10.48
N TRP A 150 -21.57 16.80 -10.31
CA TRP A 150 -22.90 17.30 -10.59
C TRP A 150 -23.24 17.20 -12.08
N ALA A 151 -22.36 17.67 -12.96
CA ALA A 151 -22.54 17.59 -14.40
C ALA A 151 -22.67 16.14 -14.89
N TRP A 152 -21.85 15.23 -14.34
CA TRP A 152 -21.96 13.80 -14.61
C TRP A 152 -23.32 13.25 -14.19
N ALA A 153 -23.79 13.58 -12.98
CA ALA A 153 -25.09 13.10 -12.50
C ALA A 153 -26.24 13.58 -13.39
N GLN A 154 -26.25 14.86 -13.81
CA GLN A 154 -27.23 15.40 -14.75
C GLN A 154 -27.20 14.71 -16.11
N GLN A 155 -26.01 14.32 -16.58
CA GLN A 155 -25.87 13.61 -17.85
C GLN A 155 -26.37 12.16 -17.77
N VAL A 156 -26.10 11.47 -16.65
CA VAL A 156 -26.51 10.07 -16.47
C VAL A 156 -27.99 9.95 -16.08
N PHE A 157 -28.53 10.95 -15.37
CA PHE A 157 -29.90 11.00 -14.88
C PHE A 157 -30.54 12.35 -15.24
N PRO A 158 -31.00 12.52 -16.49
CA PRO A 158 -31.49 13.81 -17.01
C PRO A 158 -32.90 14.22 -16.56
N ASP A 159 -33.63 13.34 -15.85
CA ASP A 159 -35.04 13.50 -15.47
C ASP A 159 -35.24 13.83 -13.98
#